data_AF-B5W3X0-F1
#
_entry.id   AF-B5W3X0-F1
#
_cell.length_a   1.000
_cell.length_b   1.000
_cell.length_c   1.000
_cell.angle_alpha   90.00
_cell.angle_beta   90.00
_cell.angle_gamma   90.00
#
_symmetry.space_group_name_H-M   'P 1'
#
loop_
_entity.id
_entity.type
_entity.pdbx_description
1 polymer ?
#
loop_
_entity_poly.entity_id
_entity_poly.type
_entity_poly.pdbx_seq_one_letter_code
_entity_poly.pdbx_strand_id
1 'polypeptide(L)' 'MPNYQNYVFVVDTLGQPLSPTHRARARKLLKQGLAAVFRTYPFTIILKKTDSNGPGKS' A
#
# COMPACT_ATOMS: atom_id res chain seq x y z
N MET A 1 16.17 -17.55 8.30
CA MET A 1 14.96 -17.07 9.00
C MET A 1 14.36 -15.93 8.18
N PRO A 2 13.07 -15.94 7.80
CA PRO A 2 12.50 -14.82 7.07
C PRO A 2 12.42 -13.65 8.04
N ASN A 3 13.25 -12.65 7.79
CA ASN A 3 13.32 -11.41 8.53
C ASN A 3 11.90 -10.85 8.73
N TYR A 4 11.53 -10.46 9.95
CA TYR A 4 10.23 -9.88 10.32
C TYR A 4 10.05 -8.51 9.63
N GLN A 5 9.87 -8.52 8.31
CA GLN A 5 9.84 -7.36 7.44
C GLN A 5 8.44 -6.74 7.45
N ASN A 6 8.07 -6.19 8.60
CA ASN A 6 7.08 -5.14 8.81
C ASN A 6 6.22 -4.80 7.57
N TYR A 7 5.23 -5.67 7.36
CA TYR A 7 4.29 -5.62 6.26
C TYR A 7 3.19 -4.59 6.54
N VAL A 8 2.67 -3.99 5.48
CA VAL A 8 1.54 -3.06 5.53
C VAL A 8 0.32 -3.77 4.95
N PHE A 9 -0.79 -3.70 5.67
CA PHE A 9 -2.06 -4.20 5.15
C PHE A 9 -2.58 -3.24 4.08
N VAL A 10 -3.01 -3.80 2.96
CA VAL A 10 -3.57 -3.04 1.85
C VAL A 10 -5.01 -3.47 1.68
N VAL A 11 -5.90 -2.50 1.50
CA VAL A 11 -7.34 -2.73 1.30
C VAL A 11 -7.76 -2.01 0.02
N ASP A 12 -8.70 -2.59 -0.72
CA ASP A 12 -9.25 -1.95 -1.90
C ASP A 12 -10.31 -0.90 -1.52
N THR A 13 -10.71 -0.10 -2.49
CA THR A 13 -11.87 0.81 -2.44
C THR A 13 -13.17 0.11 -1.98
N LEU A 14 -13.29 -1.19 -2.23
CA LEU A 14 -14.42 -2.03 -1.80
C LEU A 14 -14.26 -2.61 -0.37
N GLY A 15 -13.19 -2.26 0.35
CA GLY A 15 -12.95 -2.81 1.69
C GLY A 15 -12.37 -4.23 1.70
N GLN A 16 -12.00 -4.77 0.54
CA GLN A 16 -11.43 -6.11 0.44
C GLN A 16 -9.93 -6.10 0.76
N PRO A 17 -9.44 -6.97 1.65
CA PRO A 17 -8.02 -7.07 1.94
C PRO A 17 -7.27 -7.61 0.71
N LEU A 18 -6.27 -6.85 0.27
CA LEU A 18 -5.31 -7.29 -0.74
C LEU A 18 -4.09 -7.93 -0.06
N SER A 19 -3.21 -8.49 -0.89
CA SER A 19 -1.93 -9.00 -0.42
C SER A 19 -1.14 -7.92 0.34
N PRO A 20 -0.63 -8.24 1.54
CA PRO A 20 0.18 -7.31 2.32
C PRO A 20 1.41 -6.88 1.51
N THR A 21 1.75 -5.60 1.61
CA THR A 21 2.84 -5.02 0.84
C THR A 21 3.99 -4.57 1.72
N HIS A 22 5.18 -4.45 1.13
CA HIS A 22 6.35 -3.95 1.83
C HIS A 22 6.19 -2.45 2.14
N ARG A 23 6.61 -1.99 3.33
CA ARG A 23 6.50 -0.58 3.74
C ARG A 23 7.05 0.42 2.71
N ALA A 24 8.13 0.06 2.01
CA ALA A 24 8.70 0.91 0.96
C ALA A 24 7.69 1.17 -0.18
N ARG A 25 6.91 0.17 -0.59
CA ARG A 25 5.89 0.31 -1.63
C ARG A 25 4.69 1.10 -1.13
N ALA A 26 4.23 0.82 0.09
CA ALA A 26 3.17 1.60 0.74
C ALA A 26 3.51 3.10 0.81
N ARG A 27 4.74 3.45 1.20
CA ARG A 27 5.21 4.85 1.22
C ARG A 27 5.23 5.49 -0.16
N LYS A 28 5.64 4.76 -1.21
CA LYS A 28 5.59 5.28 -2.59
C LYS A 28 4.15 5.58 -3.01
N LEU A 29 3.22 4.67 -2.76
CA LEU A 29 1.80 4.86 -3.07
C LEU A 29 1.20 6.05 -2.32
N LEU A 30 1.52 6.21 -1.03
CA LEU A 30 1.09 7.36 -0.23
C LEU A 30 1.68 8.68 -0.76
N LYS A 31 2.98 8.71 -1.09
CA LYS A 31 3.64 9.90 -1.67
C LYS A 31 3.08 10.29 -3.03
N GLN A 32 2.68 9.30 -3.83
CA GLN A 32 2.08 9.52 -5.14
C GLN A 32 0.58 9.86 -5.06
N GLY A 33 -0.04 9.83 -3.87
CA GLY A 33 -1.48 10.07 -3.71
C GLY A 33 -2.37 8.93 -4.20
N LEU A 34 -1.79 7.77 -4.58
CA LEU A 34 -2.50 6.57 -5.08
C LEU A 34 -3.09 5.72 -3.94
N ALA A 35 -2.71 6.01 -2.71
CA ALA A 35 -3.25 5.37 -1.52
C ALA A 35 -3.49 6.41 -0.42
N ALA A 36 -4.35 6.08 0.53
CA ALA A 36 -4.54 6.83 1.76
C ALA A 36 -4.36 5.92 2.97
N VAL A 37 -4.06 6.51 4.12
CA VAL A 37 -4.03 5.77 5.38
C VAL A 37 -5.46 5.45 5.78
N PHE A 38 -5.74 4.16 5.95
CA PHE A 38 -7.05 3.67 6.41
C PHE A 38 -7.07 3.51 7.94
N ARG A 39 -6.00 2.94 8.51
CA ARG A 39 -5.86 2.71 9.96
C ARG A 39 -4.40 2.75 10.38
N THR A 40 -4.12 3.27 11.58
CA THR A 40 -2.75 3.45 12.08
C THR A 40 -2.19 2.20 12.77
N TYR A 41 -3.04 1.38 13.41
CA TYR A 41 -2.62 0.08 13.98
C TYR A 41 -3.72 -1.01 13.90
N PRO A 42 -3.43 -2.18 13.29
CA PRO A 42 -2.25 -2.42 12.46
C PRO A 42 -2.25 -1.43 11.28
N PHE A 43 -1.06 -1.07 10.81
CA PHE A 43 -0.93 -0.05 9.78
C PHE A 43 -1.53 -0.54 8.46
N THR A 44 -2.62 0.10 8.06
CA THR A 44 -3.43 -0.27 6.90
C THR A 44 -3.58 0.92 5.97
N ILE A 45 -3.33 0.70 4.68
CA ILE A 45 -3.57 1.67 3.62
C ILE A 45 -4.72 1.20 2.74
N ILE A 46 -5.51 2.14 2.24
CA ILE A 46 -6.54 1.91 1.23
C ILE A 46 -6.05 2.43 -0.12
N LEU A 47 -6.16 1.60 -1.16
CA LEU A 47 -5.87 2.04 -2.52
C LEU A 47 -6.96 2.98 -2.99
N LYS A 48 -6.55 4.11 -3.58
CA LYS A 48 -7.45 4.97 -4.34
C LYS A 48 -7.36 4.54 -5.79
N LYS A 49 -8.49 4.43 -6.47
CA LYS A 49 -8.52 4.11 -7.90
C LYS A 49 -7.94 5.30 -8.67
N THR A 50 -6.64 5.25 -8.89
CA THR A 50 -5.90 6.23 -9.69
C THR A 50 -5.41 5.50 -10.94
N ASP A 51 -5.89 5.94 -12.09
CA ASP A 51 -5.64 5.42 -13.45
C ASP A 51 -4.16 5.47 -13.92
N SER A 52 -3.21 5.80 -13.05
CA SER A 52 -1.84 6.09 -13.46
C SER A 52 -0.97 4.83 -13.51
N ASN A 53 -1.03 4.17 -14.67
CA ASN A 53 0.08 3.61 -15.45
C ASN A 53 1.46 3.59 -14.74
N GLY A 54 2.01 2.41 -14.45
CA GLY A 54 3.46 2.24 -14.26
C GLY A 54 4.12 2.03 -15.62
N PRO A 55 5.23 2.71 -15.96
CA PRO A 55 6.53 2.25 -15.49
C PRO A 55 7.54 3.37 -15.22
N GLY A 56 8.41 3.16 -14.24
CA GLY A 56 9.49 4.09 -13.90
C GLY A 56 10.54 3.40 -13.04
N LYS A 57 11.14 2.34 -13.58
CA LYS A 57 12.50 1.92 -13.20
C LYS A 57 13.39 2.31 -14.38
N SER A 58 14.03 3.47 -14.27
CA SER A 58 15.30 3.74 -14.96
C SER A 58 16.40 2.93 -14.30
#